data_AF-W4HGG1-F1
#
_entry.id   AF-W4HGG1-F1
#
_cell.length_a   1.000
_cell.length_b   1.000
_cell.length_c   1.000
_cell.angle_alpha   90.00
_cell.angle_beta   90.00
_cell.angle_gamma   90.00
#
_symmetry.space_group_name_H-M   'P 1'
#
loop_
_entity.id
_entity.type
_entity.pdbx_description
1 polymer ?
#
loop_
_entity_poly.entity_id
_entity_poly.type
_entity_poly.pdbx_seq_one_letter_code
_entity_poly.pdbx_strand_id
1 'polypeptide(L)'
;MKLSVAEDLHIDLWCATGRDPRELLPREVWSADMLVLAAPFQGATTVIKHHAPHPHAMPHPESELAPVYANDFSDVILKYRPARWLYGHMHHPVDFRIGGCQIQNVSVGYPAQEDLVRSHPQGRGTCSICRR
;
A
#
# COMPACT_ATOMS: atom_id res chain seq x y z
N MET A 1 4.90 -15.47 -13.73
CA MET A 1 4.51 -14.40 -12.79
C MET A 1 5.59 -13.34 -12.86
N LYS A 2 5.25 -12.08 -13.13
CA LYS A 2 6.21 -10.98 -13.03
C LYS A 2 6.02 -10.29 -11.69
N LEU A 3 7.12 -10.15 -10.96
CA LEU A 3 7.18 -9.45 -9.69
C LEU A 3 7.77 -8.06 -9.92
N SER A 4 7.03 -7.03 -9.56
CA SER A 4 7.52 -5.65 -9.55
C SER A 4 7.63 -5.20 -8.10
N VAL A 5 8.81 -4.71 -7.73
CA VAL A 5 9.13 -4.18 -6.40
C VAL A 5 9.27 -2.67 -6.53
N ALA A 6 8.50 -1.94 -5.73
CA ALA A 6 8.60 -0.48 -5.62
C ALA A 6 8.91 -0.13 -4.15
N GLU A 7 10.02 0.56 -3.93
CA GLU A 7 10.35 1.25 -2.68
C GLU A 7 10.00 2.72 -2.89
N ASP A 8 9.34 3.36 -1.92
CA ASP A 8 8.88 4.74 -2.06
C ASP A 8 8.88 5.47 -0.71
N LEU A 9 9.34 6.72 -0.76
CA LEU A 9 9.30 7.70 0.32
C LEU A 9 8.20 8.72 -0.01
N HIS A 10 7.16 8.69 0.81
CA HIS A 10 5.96 9.52 0.78
C HIS A 10 6.28 11.01 0.64
N ILE A 11 6.12 11.59 -0.55
CA ILE A 11 6.46 12.99 -0.79
C ILE A 11 5.22 13.78 -1.19
N ASP A 12 4.40 13.26 -2.09
CA ASP A 12 3.13 13.83 -2.56
C ASP A 12 2.15 14.16 -1.43
N LEU A 13 1.94 13.23 -0.49
CA LEU A 13 1.02 13.40 0.62
C LEU A 13 1.53 14.37 1.70
N TRP A 14 2.86 14.45 1.88
CA TRP A 14 3.46 15.44 2.78
C TRP A 14 3.27 16.87 2.25
N CYS A 15 3.32 17.03 0.93
CA CYS A 15 3.08 18.31 0.26
C CYS A 15 1.65 18.81 0.43
N ALA A 16 0.67 17.90 0.36
CA ALA A 16 -0.73 18.23 0.62
C ALA A 16 -0.96 18.75 2.06
N THR A 17 -0.08 18.39 3.00
CA THR A 17 -0.12 18.86 4.40
C THR A 17 0.82 20.05 4.68
N GLY A 18 1.45 20.63 3.64
CA GLY A 18 2.38 21.75 3.80
C GLY A 18 3.70 21.38 4.49
N ARG A 19 4.05 20.10 4.54
CA ARG A 19 5.28 19.58 5.17
C ARG A 19 6.20 18.95 4.14
N ASP A 20 6.43 19.63 3.01
CA ASP A 20 7.20 19.10 1.89
C ASP A 20 8.67 18.85 2.29
N PRO A 21 9.13 17.58 2.46
CA PRO A 21 10.52 17.30 2.79
C PRO A 21 11.47 17.62 1.62
N ARG A 22 10.92 17.89 0.41
CA ARG A 22 11.69 18.29 -0.78
C ARG A 22 12.19 19.73 -0.74
N GLU A 23 11.79 20.54 0.22
CA GLU A 23 12.43 21.84 0.40
C GLU A 23 13.90 21.69 0.87
N LEU A 24 14.28 20.49 1.34
CA LEU A 24 15.56 20.25 2.02
C LEU A 24 16.59 19.42 1.21
N LEU A 25 16.27 18.89 0.03
CA LEU A 25 17.24 18.12 -0.78
C LEU A 25 17.38 18.66 -2.23
N PRO A 26 18.33 18.16 -3.04
CA PRO A 26 18.49 18.56 -4.45
C PRO A 26 17.36 18.02 -5.34
N ARG A 27 16.94 18.82 -6.34
CA ARG A 27 15.78 18.56 -7.21
C ARG A 27 15.90 17.28 -8.05
N GLU A 28 17.12 16.78 -8.19
CA GLU A 28 17.49 15.63 -9.01
C GLU A 28 17.22 14.28 -8.30
N VAL A 29 16.91 14.29 -6.99
CA VAL A 29 16.89 13.08 -6.14
C VAL A 29 15.52 12.37 -6.13
N TRP A 30 14.40 13.04 -6.44
CA TRP A 30 13.04 12.54 -6.14
C TRP A 30 12.04 12.63 -7.30
N SER A 31 12.47 12.50 -8.55
CA SER A 31 11.57 12.69 -9.70
C SER A 31 10.55 11.57 -9.93
N ALA A 32 10.57 10.49 -9.14
CA ALA A 32 9.63 9.39 -9.26
C ALA A 32 9.21 8.87 -7.87
N ASP A 33 7.93 9.06 -7.53
CA ASP A 33 7.26 8.41 -6.37
C ASP A 33 7.05 6.91 -6.61
N MET A 34 7.34 6.41 -7.82
CA MET A 34 7.23 4.99 -8.14
C MET A 34 8.04 4.68 -9.39
N LEU A 35 9.00 3.75 -9.29
CA LEU A 35 9.65 3.16 -10.46
C LEU A 35 8.98 1.82 -10.81
N VAL A 36 8.11 1.82 -11.82
CA VAL A 36 7.52 0.58 -12.37
C VAL A 36 8.38 0.04 -13.51
N LEU A 37 9.23 -0.94 -13.21
CA LEU A 37 9.94 -1.69 -14.24
C LEU A 37 9.04 -2.81 -14.79
N ALA A 38 8.20 -2.48 -15.77
CA ALA A 38 7.32 -3.45 -16.42
C ALA A 38 7.44 -3.43 -17.95
N ALA A 39 8.21 -4.37 -18.51
CA ALA A 39 8.01 -4.77 -19.91
C ALA A 39 6.69 -5.58 -20.05
N PRO A 40 5.96 -5.46 -21.18
CA PRO A 40 4.79 -6.28 -21.47
C PRO A 40 5.09 -7.77 -21.29
N PHE A 41 4.18 -8.52 -20.69
CA PHE A 41 4.29 -9.97 -20.56
C PHE A 41 2.91 -10.61 -20.57
N GLN A 42 2.84 -11.86 -21.04
CA GLN A 42 1.59 -12.63 -20.98
C GLN A 42 1.49 -13.34 -19.63
N GLY A 43 0.64 -12.84 -18.74
CA GLY A 43 0.32 -13.45 -17.46
C GLY A 43 -0.16 -12.47 -16.40
N ALA A 44 -0.48 -12.99 -15.21
CA ALA A 44 -0.91 -12.17 -14.08
C ALA A 44 0.26 -11.42 -13.43
N THR A 45 0.05 -10.12 -13.18
CA THR A 45 1.01 -9.24 -12.49
C THR A 45 0.74 -9.24 -11.00
N THR A 46 1.79 -9.31 -10.18
CA THR A 46 1.71 -9.05 -8.74
C THR A 46 2.67 -7.92 -8.39
N VAL A 47 2.17 -6.91 -7.68
CA VAL A 47 2.97 -5.80 -7.16
C VAL A 47 3.29 -6.09 -5.70
N ILE A 48 4.53 -5.83 -5.28
CA ILE A 48 4.93 -5.92 -3.87
C ILE A 48 5.57 -4.58 -3.47
N LYS A 49 5.11 -4.00 -2.35
CA LYS A 49 5.58 -2.72 -1.79
C LYS A 49 5.54 -2.77 -0.27
N HIS A 50 6.40 -2.05 0.44
CA HIS A 50 6.32 -2.04 1.91
C HIS A 50 5.07 -1.31 2.44
N HIS A 51 4.86 -0.04 2.06
CA HIS A 51 3.72 0.76 2.52
C HIS A 51 2.41 0.43 1.79
N ALA A 52 1.26 0.75 2.40
CA ALA A 52 -0.04 0.48 1.80
C ALA A 52 -0.26 1.25 0.49
N PRO A 53 -0.98 0.65 -0.48
CA PRO A 53 -1.22 1.28 -1.77
C PRO A 53 -2.55 2.04 -1.86
N HIS A 54 -3.27 2.15 -0.74
CA HIS A 54 -4.54 2.87 -0.71
C HIS A 54 -4.89 3.30 0.72
N PRO A 55 -5.50 4.49 0.94
CA PRO A 55 -5.92 4.96 2.26
C PRO A 55 -6.90 4.03 3.00
N HIS A 56 -7.78 3.34 2.28
CA HIS A 56 -8.69 2.33 2.87
C HIS A 56 -7.97 1.16 3.57
N ALA A 57 -6.68 0.98 3.29
CA ALA A 57 -5.88 -0.02 3.99
C ALA A 57 -5.57 0.40 5.44
N MET A 58 -5.79 1.67 5.79
CA MET A 58 -5.46 2.23 7.08
C MET A 58 -6.65 2.25 8.05
N PRO A 59 -6.40 2.04 9.35
CA PRO A 59 -7.43 2.22 10.38
C PRO A 59 -7.77 3.69 10.64
N HIS A 60 -6.80 4.60 10.48
CA HIS A 60 -6.90 6.04 10.79
C HIS A 60 -6.42 6.92 9.63
N PRO A 61 -7.12 6.91 8.47
CA PRO A 61 -6.73 7.70 7.31
C PRO A 61 -6.76 9.22 7.55
N GLU A 62 -7.47 9.69 8.57
CA GLU A 62 -7.56 11.09 8.99
C GLU A 62 -6.32 11.59 9.75
N SER A 63 -5.43 10.68 10.16
CA SER A 63 -4.24 11.03 10.92
C SER A 63 -3.33 11.98 10.13
N GLU A 64 -2.74 12.95 10.81
CA GLU A 64 -1.67 13.78 10.27
C GLU A 64 -0.43 12.98 9.82
N LEU A 65 -0.29 11.76 10.35
CA LEU A 65 0.75 10.80 9.98
C LEU A 65 0.27 9.79 8.94
N ALA A 66 -0.96 9.88 8.43
CA ALA A 66 -1.44 9.03 7.36
C ALA A 66 -0.48 8.89 6.17
N PRO A 67 0.20 9.97 5.74
CA PRO A 67 1.21 9.89 4.68
C PRO A 67 2.33 8.90 4.96
N VAL A 68 2.68 8.54 6.20
CA VAL A 68 3.76 7.56 6.44
C VAL A 68 3.32 6.11 6.27
N TYR A 69 2.00 5.85 6.20
CA TYR A 69 1.45 4.50 6.20
C TYR A 69 0.95 4.05 4.83
N ALA A 70 0.30 4.94 4.06
CA ALA A 70 -0.31 4.59 2.78
C ALA A 70 -0.20 5.70 1.73
N ASN A 71 -0.07 5.29 0.47
CA ASN A 71 -0.18 6.14 -0.73
C ASN A 71 -1.52 5.87 -1.42
N ASP A 72 -2.11 6.85 -2.11
CA ASP A 72 -3.29 6.60 -2.94
C ASP A 72 -2.89 6.24 -4.37
N PHE A 73 -2.73 4.94 -4.64
CA PHE A 73 -2.45 4.43 -5.98
C PHE A 73 -3.72 4.00 -6.73
N SER A 74 -4.90 4.54 -6.40
CA SER A 74 -6.17 4.22 -7.07
C SER A 74 -6.04 4.26 -8.59
N ASP A 75 -5.49 5.34 -9.14
CA ASP A 75 -5.36 5.52 -10.59
C ASP A 75 -4.41 4.50 -11.22
N VAL A 76 -3.30 4.19 -10.56
CA VAL A 76 -2.33 3.18 -11.03
C VAL A 76 -2.96 1.78 -11.02
N ILE A 77 -3.68 1.45 -9.95
CA ILE A 77 -4.37 0.16 -9.81
C ILE A 77 -5.45 0.02 -10.88
N LEU A 78 -6.26 1.06 -11.10
CA LEU A 78 -7.33 1.06 -12.10
C LEU A 78 -6.79 1.00 -13.54
N LYS A 79 -5.66 1.68 -13.80
CA LYS A 79 -5.00 1.72 -15.11
C LYS A 79 -4.35 0.39 -15.49
N TYR A 80 -3.55 -0.18 -14.59
CA TYR A 80 -2.73 -1.37 -14.91
C TYR A 80 -3.36 -2.70 -14.48
N ARG A 81 -4.38 -2.66 -13.61
CA ARG A 81 -5.15 -3.82 -13.13
C ARG A 81 -4.28 -5.04 -12.78
N PRO A 82 -3.28 -4.89 -11.88
CA PRO A 82 -2.54 -6.04 -11.41
C PRO A 82 -3.50 -7.05 -10.76
N ALA A 83 -3.17 -8.34 -10.81
CA ALA A 83 -4.01 -9.34 -10.17
C ALA A 83 -3.97 -9.21 -8.64
N ARG A 84 -2.79 -8.87 -8.09
CA ARG A 84 -2.54 -8.72 -6.66
C ARG A 84 -1.59 -7.57 -6.35
N TRP A 85 -1.76 -6.97 -5.19
CA TRP A 85 -0.86 -6.01 -4.57
C TRP A 85 -0.63 -6.44 -3.12
N LEU A 86 0.59 -6.88 -2.82
CA LEU A 86 0.97 -7.28 -1.46
C LEU A 86 1.74 -6.14 -0.82
N TYR A 87 1.42 -5.85 0.44
CA TYR A 87 2.14 -4.85 1.21
C TYR A 87 2.32 -5.23 2.67
N GLY A 88 3.11 -4.45 3.40
CA GLY A 88 3.42 -4.67 4.81
C GLY A 88 3.19 -3.42 5.66
N HIS A 89 4.20 -3.07 6.45
CA HIS A 89 4.29 -1.89 7.32
C HIS A 89 3.31 -1.81 8.49
N MET A 90 2.02 -2.04 8.26
CA MET A 90 0.97 -1.68 9.22
C MET A 90 0.68 -2.74 10.29
N HIS A 91 1.22 -3.96 10.16
CA HIS A 91 1.05 -5.05 11.15
C HIS A 91 -0.42 -5.36 11.50
N HIS A 92 -1.36 -5.04 10.59
CA HIS A 92 -2.78 -5.27 10.74
C HIS A 92 -3.31 -6.01 9.50
N PRO A 93 -4.00 -7.15 9.65
CA PRO A 93 -4.56 -7.90 8.53
C PRO A 93 -5.57 -7.07 7.74
N VAL A 94 -5.35 -6.97 6.44
CA VAL A 94 -6.23 -6.24 5.51
C VAL A 94 -6.28 -7.03 4.20
N ASP A 95 -7.49 -7.25 3.68
CA ASP A 95 -7.73 -7.86 2.37
C ASP A 95 -8.97 -7.23 1.72
N PHE A 96 -8.77 -6.55 0.60
CA PHE A 96 -9.86 -5.92 -0.15
C PHE A 96 -9.53 -5.85 -1.65
N ARG A 97 -10.45 -5.32 -2.46
CA ARG A 97 -10.26 -5.19 -3.90
C ARG A 97 -10.54 -3.78 -4.41
N ILE A 98 -9.74 -3.34 -5.38
CA ILE A 98 -9.96 -2.14 -6.20
C ILE A 98 -9.76 -2.53 -7.67
N GLY A 99 -10.74 -2.25 -8.53
CA GLY A 99 -10.60 -2.49 -9.98
C GLY A 99 -10.27 -3.93 -10.38
N GLY A 100 -10.63 -4.91 -9.53
CA GLY A 100 -10.27 -6.32 -9.73
C GLY A 100 -8.89 -6.73 -9.18
N CYS A 101 -8.04 -5.79 -8.76
CA CYS A 101 -6.80 -6.09 -8.01
C CYS A 101 -7.14 -6.49 -6.58
N GLN A 102 -6.53 -7.57 -6.08
CA GLN A 102 -6.59 -7.93 -4.66
C GLN A 102 -5.45 -7.24 -3.90
N ILE A 103 -5.79 -6.47 -2.88
CA ILE A 103 -4.84 -5.73 -2.04
C ILE A 103 -4.77 -6.44 -0.68
N GLN A 104 -3.57 -6.87 -0.27
CA GLN A 104 -3.38 -7.65 0.96
C GLN A 104 -2.20 -7.16 1.78
N ASN A 105 -2.42 -6.98 3.08
CA ASN A 105 -1.34 -6.84 4.06
C ASN A 105 -0.82 -8.24 4.42
N VAL A 106 0.49 -8.44 4.27
CA VAL A 106 1.18 -9.70 4.61
C VAL A 106 2.17 -9.53 5.76
N SER A 107 2.08 -8.42 6.52
CA SER A 107 2.85 -8.24 7.75
C SER A 107 2.54 -9.31 8.79
N VAL A 108 3.58 -9.79 9.46
CA VAL A 108 3.47 -10.72 10.60
C VAL A 108 3.16 -9.96 11.88
N GLY A 109 3.81 -8.82 12.11
CA GLY A 109 3.71 -8.08 13.37
C GLY A 109 4.83 -8.40 14.35
N TYR A 110 4.82 -7.73 15.50
CA TYR A 110 5.63 -8.11 16.66
C TYR A 110 5.00 -9.32 17.37
N PRO A 111 5.72 -10.06 18.25
CA PRO A 111 5.16 -11.23 18.93
C PRO A 111 3.82 -11.00 19.64
N ALA A 112 3.65 -9.84 20.31
CA ALA A 112 2.38 -9.47 20.96
C ALA A 112 1.24 -9.15 19.97
N GLN A 113 1.56 -8.93 18.69
CA GLN A 113 0.63 -8.70 17.58
C GLN A 113 0.43 -9.96 16.73
N GLU A 114 1.34 -10.95 16.78
CA GLU A 114 1.21 -12.22 16.07
C GLU A 114 -0.02 -13.02 16.54
N ASP A 115 -0.34 -12.95 17.84
CA ASP A 115 -1.52 -13.62 18.40
C ASP A 115 -2.84 -13.09 17.81
N LEU A 116 -2.87 -11.84 17.32
CA LEU A 116 -4.02 -11.27 16.61
C LEU A 116 -4.14 -11.79 15.17
N VAL A 117 -3.02 -12.12 14.54
CA VAL A 117 -2.99 -12.68 13.16
C VAL A 117 -3.33 -14.17 13.17
N ARG A 118 -2.83 -14.93 14.16
CA ARG A 118 -3.02 -16.40 14.26
C ARG A 118 -4.37 -16.82 14.84
N SER A 119 -5.03 -15.97 15.63
CA SER A 119 -6.37 -16.24 16.19
C SER A 119 -7.50 -16.08 15.17
N HIS A 120 -7.21 -15.81 13.89
CA HIS A 120 -8.16 -15.87 12.78
C HIS A 120 -7.75 -16.95 11.78
N PRO A 121 -8.06 -18.24 12.04
CA PRO A 121 -7.48 -19.35 11.29
C PRO A 121 -7.96 -19.43 9.84
N GLN A 122 -9.17 -18.96 9.54
CA GLN A 122 -9.68 -18.62 8.21
C GLN A 122 -10.87 -17.69 8.38
N GLY A 123 -10.76 -16.42 8.00
CA GLY A 123 -11.90 -15.51 8.15
C GLY A 123 -11.67 -14.19 7.48
N ARG A 124 -12.38 -14.00 6.37
CA ARG A 124 -12.86 -12.72 5.84
C ARG A 124 -13.06 -11.72 6.99
N GLY A 125 -12.05 -10.92 7.29
CA GLY A 125 -12.19 -9.81 8.22
C GLY A 125 -13.05 -8.79 7.53
N THR A 126 -14.38 -8.85 7.72
CA THR A 126 -15.23 -7.74 7.34
C THR A 126 -14.78 -6.57 8.20
N CYS A 127 -14.01 -5.68 7.60
CA CYS A 127 -13.74 -4.37 8.13
C CYS A 127 -15.08 -3.78 8.61
N SER A 128 -15.15 -3.40 9.88
CA SER A 128 -16.36 -2.78 10.46
C SER A 128 -16.68 -1.43 9.80
N ILE A 129 -15.72 -0.85 9.07
CA ILE A 129 -15.89 0.36 8.24
C ILE A 129 -16.49 0.03 6.85
N CYS A 130 -16.36 -1.20 6.34
CA CYS A 130 -16.92 -1.61 5.04
C CYS A 130 -18.40 -2.07 5.11
N ARG A 131 -19.11 -1.79 6.22
CA ARG A 131 -20.57 -1.95 6.32
C ARG A 131 -21.27 -0.59 6.22
N ARG A 132 -21.20 0.05 5.06
CA ARG A 132 -22.18 1.03 4.56
C ARG A 132 -21.96 1.27 3.08
#